data_AF-A0A1E5PZV2-F1
#
_entry.id   AF-A0A1E5PZV2-F1
#
_cell.length_a   1.000
_cell.length_b   1.000
_cell.length_c   1.000
_cell.angle_alpha   90.00
_cell.angle_beta   90.00
_cell.angle_gamma   90.00
#
_symmetry.space_group_name_H-M   'P 1'
#
loop_
_entity.id
_entity.type
_entity.pdbx_description
1 polymer ?
#
loop_
_entity_poly.entity_id
_entity_poly.type
_entity_poly.pdbx_seq_one_letter_code
_entity_poly.pdbx_strand_id
1 'polypeptide(L)'
;MVQIPADWLVRVFLALRRGASGGAQAVAEELRPFTEKPGQRVPVPRPTVLRTELALRREAELARVQSRRAELSDHAEFLVRQRLSGQ
;
A
#
# COMPACT_ATOMS: atom_id res chain seq x y z
N MET A 1 12.53 -7.31 -7.10
CA MET A 1 11.92 -6.00 -6.78
C MET A 1 10.65 -5.84 -7.60
N VAL A 2 9.69 -5.00 -7.18
CA VAL A 2 8.47 -4.66 -7.95
C VAL A 2 8.50 -3.17 -8.24
N GLN A 3 8.28 -2.78 -9.50
CA GLN A 3 8.32 -1.38 -9.91
C GLN A 3 6.95 -0.72 -9.70
N ILE A 4 6.83 0.12 -8.67
CA ILE A 4 5.57 0.75 -8.27
C ILE A 4 5.66 2.28 -8.44
N PRO A 5 4.64 2.95 -9.00
CA PRO A 5 4.61 4.41 -9.05
C PRO A 5 4.69 5.04 -7.65
N ALA A 6 5.60 5.97 -7.43
CA ALA A 6 5.78 6.63 -6.14
C ALA A 6 4.52 7.43 -5.72
N ASP A 7 3.84 8.08 -6.65
CA ASP A 7 2.59 8.81 -6.37
C ASP A 7 1.48 7.89 -5.83
N TRP A 8 1.46 6.64 -6.31
CA TRP A 8 0.56 5.63 -5.80
C TRP A 8 0.97 5.20 -4.38
N LEU A 9 2.27 5.03 -4.13
CA LEU A 9 2.80 4.72 -2.80
C LEU A 9 2.52 5.83 -1.79
N VAL A 10 2.54 7.11 -2.20
CA VAL A 10 2.14 8.24 -1.35
C VAL A 10 0.70 8.09 -0.88
N ARG A 11 -0.22 7.73 -1.79
CA ARG A 11 -1.64 7.53 -1.44
C ARG A 11 -1.80 6.40 -0.43
N VAL A 12 -1.12 5.28 -0.64
CA VAL A 12 -1.16 4.14 0.27
C VAL A 12 -0.52 4.44 1.61
N PHE A 13 0.64 5.11 1.62
CA PHE A 13 1.28 5.61 2.84
C PHE A 13 0.31 6.46 3.67
N LEU A 14 -0.34 7.45 3.04
CA LEU A 14 -1.31 8.30 3.74
C LEU A 14 -2.53 7.50 4.22
N ALA A 15 -2.99 6.54 3.43
CA ALA A 15 -4.12 5.68 3.81
C ALA A 15 -3.80 4.82 5.04
N LEU A 16 -2.63 4.17 5.07
CA LEU A 16 -2.19 3.30 6.16
C LEU A 16 -1.76 4.10 7.40
N ARG A 17 -1.13 5.26 7.23
CA ARG A 17 -0.76 6.15 8.35
C ARG A 17 -1.98 6.66 9.11
N ARG A 18 -3.10 6.87 8.41
CA ARG A 18 -4.40 7.22 9.01
C ARG A 18 -5.23 5.99 9.41
N GLY A 19 -4.66 4.79 9.26
CA GLY A 19 -5.30 3.54 9.60
C GLY A 19 -5.54 3.39 11.11
N ALA A 20 -6.47 2.52 11.45
CA ALA A 20 -6.88 2.26 12.83
C ALA A 20 -5.96 1.27 13.55
N SER A 21 -5.22 0.42 12.82
CA SER A 21 -4.32 -0.58 13.43
C SER A 21 -2.88 -0.10 13.51
N GLY A 22 -2.20 -0.46 14.61
CA GLY A 22 -0.75 -0.23 14.75
C GLY A 22 0.09 -0.96 13.70
N GLY A 23 -0.43 -2.08 13.16
CA GLY A 23 0.19 -2.78 12.03
C GLY A 23 0.18 -1.97 10.75
N ALA A 24 -0.91 -1.24 10.45
CA ALA A 24 -0.98 -0.34 9.30
C ALA A 24 0.02 0.81 9.43
N GLN A 25 0.14 1.40 10.62
CA GLN A 25 1.09 2.49 10.88
C GLN A 25 2.55 2.03 10.73
N ALA A 26 2.91 0.86 11.24
CA ALA A 26 4.25 0.29 11.06
C ALA A 26 4.60 0.09 9.59
N VAL A 27 3.67 -0.46 8.81
CA VAL A 27 3.86 -0.64 7.36
C VAL A 27 3.91 0.70 6.62
N ALA A 28 3.18 1.71 7.07
CA ALA A 28 3.31 3.06 6.51
C ALA A 28 4.75 3.61 6.69
N GLU A 29 5.36 3.42 7.86
CA GLU A 29 6.76 3.83 8.06
C GLU A 29 7.73 3.02 7.21
N GLU A 30 7.49 1.71 6.99
CA GLU A 30 8.27 0.92 6.02
C GLU A 30 8.16 1.46 4.59
N LEU A 31 7.00 2.01 4.21
CA LEU A 31 6.76 2.55 2.87
C LEU A 31 7.34 3.94 2.66
N ARG A 32 7.55 4.72 3.73
CA ARG A 32 7.93 6.12 3.68
C ARG A 32 9.11 6.42 2.72
N PRO A 33 10.23 5.66 2.71
CA PRO A 33 11.36 5.97 1.82
C PRO A 33 11.02 5.85 0.32
N PHE A 34 10.00 5.05 -0.03
CA PHE A 34 9.59 4.84 -1.41
C PHE A 34 8.62 5.93 -1.91
N THR A 35 8.21 6.85 -1.03
CA THR A 35 7.32 7.96 -1.37
C THR A 35 8.05 9.24 -1.78
N GLU A 36 9.38 9.28 -1.63
CA GLU A 36 10.20 10.50 -1.77
C GLU A 36 10.57 10.86 -3.22
N LYS A 37 10.18 10.05 -4.21
CA LYS A 37 10.50 10.28 -5.64
C LYS A 37 9.24 10.43 -6.50
N PRO A 38 8.47 11.52 -6.35
CA PRO A 38 7.23 11.74 -7.11
C PRO A 38 7.47 11.67 -8.63
N GLY A 39 6.49 11.14 -9.38
CA GLY A 39 6.55 10.99 -10.84
C GLY A 39 7.39 9.81 -11.36
N GLN A 40 8.06 9.06 -10.49
CA GLN A 40 8.89 7.91 -10.88
C GLN A 40 8.31 6.59 -10.41
N ARG A 41 8.67 5.50 -11.10
CA ARG A 41 8.48 4.14 -10.57
C ARG A 41 9.70 3.80 -9.72
N VAL A 42 9.46 3.33 -8.51
CA VAL A 42 10.52 2.97 -7.56
C VAL A 42 10.53 1.45 -7.34
N PRO A 43 11.73 0.85 -7.18
CA PRO A 43 11.85 -0.56 -6.86
C PRO A 43 11.48 -0.80 -5.40
N VAL A 44 10.36 -1.47 -5.16
CA VAL A 44 9.92 -1.88 -3.82
C VAL A 44 10.26 -3.36 -3.59
N PRO A 45 10.81 -3.73 -2.42
CA PRO A 45 11.02 -5.13 -2.07
C PRO A 45 9.70 -5.92 -2.07
N ARG A 46 9.70 -7.13 -2.65
CA ARG A 46 8.53 -8.03 -2.66
C ARG A 46 7.95 -8.27 -1.26
N PRO A 47 8.76 -8.46 -0.19
CA PRO A 47 8.23 -8.60 1.17
C PRO A 47 7.48 -7.36 1.67
N THR A 48 7.98 -6.15 1.37
CA THR A 48 7.31 -4.89 1.72
C THR A 48 5.97 -4.76 0.99
N VAL A 49 5.92 -5.14 -0.29
CA VAL A 49 4.67 -5.18 -1.07
C VAL A 49 3.66 -6.13 -0.44
N LEU A 50 4.08 -7.33 -0.02
CA LEU A 50 3.21 -8.31 0.64
C LEU A 50 2.67 -7.80 1.98
N ARG A 51 3.53 -7.21 2.83
CA ARG A 51 3.10 -6.63 4.10
C ARG A 51 2.12 -5.48 3.90
N THR A 52 2.35 -4.66 2.87
CA THR A 52 1.45 -3.58 2.46
C THR A 52 0.09 -4.11 2.02
N GLU A 53 0.06 -5.15 1.18
CA GLU A 53 -1.18 -5.81 0.76
C GLU A 53 -1.99 -6.30 1.96
N LEU A 54 -1.34 -7.01 2.89
CA LEU A 54 -1.99 -7.54 4.09
C LEU A 54 -2.52 -6.44 5.01
N ALA A 55 -1.74 -5.37 5.20
CA ALA A 55 -2.16 -4.23 6.00
C ALA A 55 -3.38 -3.52 5.39
N LEU A 56 -3.40 -3.33 4.07
CA LEU A 56 -4.53 -2.72 3.35
C LEU A 56 -5.80 -3.57 3.48
N ARG A 57 -5.71 -4.88 3.30
CA ARG A 57 -6.85 -5.80 3.47
C ARG A 57 -7.40 -5.75 4.90
N ARG A 58 -6.53 -5.79 5.90
CA ARG A 58 -6.93 -5.70 7.30
C ARG A 58 -7.61 -4.36 7.64
N GLU A 59 -7.08 -3.25 7.12
CA GLU A 59 -7.73 -1.94 7.27
C GLU A 59 -9.08 -1.88 6.55
N ALA A 60 -9.23 -2.53 5.39
CA ALA A 60 -10.50 -2.61 4.67
C ALA A 60 -11.56 -3.39 5.46
N GLU A 61 -11.17 -4.49 6.12
CA GLU A 61 -12.03 -5.26 7.02
C GLU A 61 -12.50 -4.43 8.22
N LEU A 62 -11.60 -3.63 8.80
CA LEU A 62 -11.91 -2.75 9.93
C LEU A 62 -12.69 -1.49 9.53
N ALA A 63 -12.64 -1.08 8.26
CA ALA A 63 -13.33 0.10 7.77
C ALA A 63 -14.85 -0.07 7.85
N ARG A 64 -15.49 0.85 8.59
CA ARG A 64 -16.96 0.95 8.71
C ARG A 64 -17.61 1.66 7.54
N VAL A 65 -16.87 2.54 6.86
CA VAL A 65 -17.36 3.32 5.71
C VAL A 65 -17.11 2.52 4.43
N GLN A 66 -18.17 2.25 3.67
CA GLN A 66 -18.11 1.40 2.47
C GLN A 66 -17.17 1.96 1.39
N SER A 67 -17.18 3.27 1.16
CA SER A 67 -16.27 3.92 0.19
C SER A 67 -14.81 3.78 0.59
N ARG A 68 -14.49 3.90 1.88
CA ARG A 68 -13.15 3.69 2.41
C ARG A 68 -12.70 2.23 2.27
N ARG A 69 -13.60 1.27 2.54
CA ARG A 69 -13.33 -0.15 2.33
C ARG A 69 -12.98 -0.44 0.86
N ALA A 70 -13.78 0.08 -0.07
CA ALA A 70 -13.54 -0.09 -1.50
C ALA A 70 -12.18 0.48 -1.92
N GLU A 71 -11.84 1.71 -1.50
CA GLU A 71 -10.55 2.33 -1.78
C GLU A 71 -9.36 1.48 -1.29
N LEU A 72 -9.44 0.95 -0.07
CA LEU A 72 -8.38 0.11 0.51
C LEU A 72 -8.25 -1.24 -0.21
N SER A 73 -9.37 -1.84 -0.61
CA SER A 73 -9.39 -3.06 -1.42
C SER A 73 -8.79 -2.85 -2.80
N ASP A 74 -9.15 -1.77 -3.50
CA ASP A 74 -8.59 -1.41 -4.80
C ASP A 74 -7.08 -1.23 -4.73
N HIS A 75 -6.58 -0.60 -3.68
CA HIS A 75 -5.14 -0.48 -3.44
C HIS A 75 -4.47 -1.85 -3.24
N ALA A 76 -5.10 -2.75 -2.47
CA ALA A 76 -4.57 -4.10 -2.27
C ALA A 76 -4.54 -4.90 -3.60
N GLU A 77 -5.60 -4.83 -4.40
CA GLU A 77 -5.66 -5.49 -5.70
C GLU A 77 -4.62 -4.95 -6.68
N PHE A 78 -4.36 -3.64 -6.66
CA PHE A 78 -3.29 -3.05 -7.48
C PHE A 78 -1.93 -3.68 -7.15
N LEU A 79 -1.60 -3.89 -5.87
CA LEU A 79 -0.34 -4.54 -5.48
C LEU A 79 -0.24 -5.99 -5.95
N VAL A 80 -1.35 -6.73 -5.89
CA VAL A 80 -1.41 -8.10 -6.43
C VAL A 80 -1.09 -8.08 -7.92
N ARG A 81 -1.73 -7.19 -8.69
CA ARG A 81 -1.47 -7.05 -10.13
C ARG A 81 -0.01 -6.70 -10.41
N GLN A 82 0.56 -5.70 -9.73
CA GLN A 82 1.97 -5.32 -9.93
C GLN A 82 2.95 -6.46 -9.60
N ARG A 83 2.65 -7.25 -8.56
CA ARG A 83 3.47 -8.40 -8.16
C ARG A 83 3.41 -9.54 -9.18
N LEU A 84 2.25 -9.75 -9.81
CA LEU A 84 2.04 -10.79 -10.83
C LEU A 84 2.57 -10.36 -12.21
N SER A 85 2.43 -9.09 -12.59
CA SER A 85 2.96 -8.56 -13.87
C SER A 85 4.48 -8.45 -13.92
N GLY A 86 5.16 -8.55 -12.76
CA GLY A 86 6.62 -8.57 -12.65
C GLY A 86 7.20 -9.99 -12.46
N GLN A 87 6.52 -11.02 -12.96
CA GLN A 87 7.02 -12.40 -13.06
C GLN A 87 7.65 -12.64 -14.44
#